data_AF-L5N2F3-F1
#
_entry.id   AF-L5N2F3-F1
#
_cell.length_a   1.000
_cell.length_b   1.000
_cell.length_c   1.000
_cell.angle_alpha   90.00
_cell.angle_beta   90.00
_cell.angle_gamma   90.00
#
_symmetry.space_group_name_H-M   'P 1'
#
loop_
_entity.id
_entity.type
_entity.pdbx_description
1 polymer ?
#
loop_
_entity_poly.entity_id
_entity_poly.type
_entity_poly.pdbx_seq_one_letter_code
_entity_poly.pdbx_strand_id
1 'polypeptide(L)' 'MPHVVTVFLRHDGRVLLTRRSDAVGTYQGRWAGVSGYVEGDP' A
#
# COMPACT_ATOMS: atom_id res chain seq x y z
N MET A 1 1.24 15.19 10.00
CA MET A 1 0.37 14.10 9.49
C MET A 1 1.31 13.15 8.77
N PRO A 2 1.33 11.85 9.06
CA PRO A 2 2.36 10.97 8.51
C PRO A 2 2.27 10.91 6.98
N HIS A 3 3.40 11.05 6.30
CA HIS A 3 3.46 10.95 4.84
C HIS A 3 3.39 9.48 4.45
N VAL A 4 2.57 9.18 3.45
CA VAL A 4 2.36 7.81 2.95
C VAL A 4 2.72 7.77 1.48
N VAL A 5 3.54 6.80 1.09
CA VAL A 5 3.84 6.52 -0.32
C VAL A 5 3.12 5.25 -0.72
N THR A 6 2.62 5.21 -1.95
CA THR A 6 2.04 4.02 -2.58
C THR A 6 2.74 3.75 -3.89
N VAL A 7 3.18 2.51 -4.09
CA VAL A 7 3.87 2.03 -5.28
C VAL A 7 3.01 0.99 -5.99
N PHE A 8 2.99 1.06 -7.32
CA PHE A 8 2.37 0.06 -8.20
C PHE A 8 3.44 -0.70 -8.96
N LEU A 9 3.71 -1.93 -8.54
CA LEU A 9 4.61 -2.82 -9.26
C LEU A 9 3.94 -3.31 -10.55
N ARG A 10 4.67 -3.26 -11.66
CA ARG A 10 4.20 -3.72 -12.97
C ARG A 10 5.06 -4.84 -13.52
N HIS A 11 4.43 -5.82 -14.15
CA HIS A 11 5.10 -6.92 -14.86
C HIS A 11 4.21 -7.39 -16.00
N ASP A 12 4.71 -7.38 -17.24
CA ASP A 12 3.99 -7.80 -18.46
C ASP A 12 2.56 -7.23 -18.58
N GLY A 13 2.43 -5.91 -18.41
CA GLY A 13 1.14 -5.22 -18.48
C GLY A 13 0.19 -5.45 -17.30
N ARG A 14 0.60 -6.25 -16.30
CA ARG A 14 -0.16 -6.48 -15.06
C ARG A 14 0.32 -5.54 -13.96
N VAL A 15 -0.58 -5.20 -13.05
CA VAL A 15 -0.31 -4.41 -11.84
C VAL A 15 -0.56 -5.28 -10.61
N LEU A 16 0.38 -5.32 -9.67
CA LEU A 16 0.15 -5.97 -8.38
C LEU A 16 -0.81 -5.14 -7.52
N LEU A 17 -1.88 -5.77 -7.07
CA LEU A 17 -2.73 -5.28 -6.00
C LEU A 17 -2.67 -6.26 -4.82
N THR A 18 -2.69 -5.73 -3.60
CA THR A 18 -2.76 -6.51 -2.37
C THR A 18 -4.11 -6.29 -1.71
N ARG A 19 -4.69 -7.37 -1.14
CA ARG A 19 -5.89 -7.25 -0.31
C ARG A 19 -5.43 -7.11 1.13
N ARG A 20 -5.86 -6.04 1.80
CA ARG A 20 -5.50 -5.78 3.19
C ARG A 20 -6.13 -6.83 4.09
N SER A 21 -5.32 -7.43 4.97
CA SER A 21 -5.78 -8.43 5.93
C SER A 21 -6.63 -7.79 7.03
N ASP A 22 -7.17 -8.62 7.90
CA ASP A 22 -7.82 -8.25 9.16
C ASP A 22 -6.83 -7.80 10.25
N ALA A 23 -5.56 -8.20 10.16
CA ALA A 23 -4.51 -7.85 11.12
C ALA A 23 -4.03 -6.38 11.08
N VAL A 24 -4.47 -5.58 10.11
CA VAL A 24 -4.07 -4.15 9.99
C VAL A 24 -5.12 -3.22 10.57
N GLY A 25 -4.74 -2.00 10.94
CA GLY A 25 -5.64 -1.03 11.61
C GLY A 25 -6.61 -0.28 10.70
N THR A 26 -6.39 -0.24 9.38
CA THR A 26 -7.21 0.55 8.44
C THR A 26 -7.46 -0.16 7.12
N TYR A 27 -8.59 0.16 6.48
CA TYR A 27 -8.98 -0.31 5.14
C TYR A 27 -8.95 -1.84 4.96
N GLN A 28 -9.29 -2.58 6.01
CA GLN A 28 -9.32 -4.04 6.03
C GLN A 28 -10.22 -4.58 4.90
N GLY A 29 -9.81 -5.67 4.27
CA GLY A 29 -10.54 -6.33 3.20
C GLY A 29 -10.58 -5.59 1.86
N ARG A 30 -10.08 -4.35 1.77
CA ARG A 30 -9.98 -3.56 0.53
C ARG A 30 -8.72 -3.91 -0.26
N TRP A 31 -8.78 -3.69 -1.57
CA TRP A 31 -7.62 -3.78 -2.47
C TRP A 31 -6.84 -2.47 -2.51
N ALA A 32 -5.51 -2.56 -2.54
CA ALA A 32 -4.60 -1.42 -2.57
C ALA A 32 -3.29 -1.74 -3.32
N GLY A 33 -2.54 -0.71 -3.68
CA GLY A 33 -1.13 -0.85 -4.05
C GLY A 33 -0.25 -1.20 -2.83
N VAL A 34 1.06 -1.31 -3.02
CA VAL A 34 1.99 -1.49 -1.90
C VAL A 34 2.22 -0.12 -1.27
N SER A 35 1.79 0.07 -0.01
CA SER A 35 1.85 1.36 0.67
C SER A 35 2.60 1.27 2.00
N GLY A 36 3.28 2.34 2.38
CA GLY A 36 4.02 2.44 3.64
C GLY A 36 4.20 3.89 4.10
N TYR A 37 4.47 4.07 5.39
CA TYR A 37 4.83 5.37 5.95
C TYR A 37 6.26 5.73 5.55
N VAL A 38 6.49 7.01 5.26
CA VAL A 38 7.84 7.53 5.07
C VAL A 38 8.45 7.80 6.45
N GLU A 39 9.68 7.33 6.66
CA GLU A 39 10.43 7.51 7.90
C GLU A 39 11.24 8.83 7.88
N GLY A 40 11.54 9.38 9.05
CA GLY A 40 12.35 10.60 9.20
C GLY A 40 11.55 11.90 9.10
N ASP A 41 12.13 12.90 8.41
CA ASP A 41 11.51 14.21 8.10
C ASP A 41 11.26 14.30 6.58
N PRO A 42 10.14 13.73 6.09
CA PRO A 42 9.83 13.61 4.67
C PRO A 42 9.24 14.86 4.01
#